data_AF-A0A1F2TV97-F1
#
_entry.id   AF-A0A1F2TV97-F1
#
_cell.length_a   1.000
_cell.length_b   1.000
_cell.length_c   1.000
_cell.angle_alpha   90.00
_cell.angle_beta   90.00
_cell.angle_gamma   90.00
#
_symmetry.space_group_name_H-M   'P 1'
#
loop_
_entity.id
_entity.type
_entity.pdbx_description
1 polymer ?
#
loop_
_entity_poly.entity_id
_entity_poly.type
_entity_poly.pdbx_seq_one_letter_code
_entity_poly.pdbx_strand_id
1 'polypeptide(L)' 'MADLHKLEPSIRARILRAVETKLLKDPFQYSRKLAGKSGPGRWRFRVGDYRIRFDMEGRMLLFYRVRHRREVYE' A
#
# COMPACT_ATOMS: atom_id res chain seq x y z
N MET A 1 2.38 5.18 10.72
CA MET A 1 1.76 5.76 9.49
C MET A 1 0.50 6.51 9.86
N ALA A 2 0.50 7.84 9.77
CA ALA A 2 -0.68 8.66 10.11
C ALA A 2 -1.93 8.31 9.28
N ASP A 3 -1.76 7.85 8.04
CA ASP A 3 -2.87 7.56 7.12
C ASP A 3 -3.80 6.44 7.63
N LEU A 4 -3.24 5.35 8.16
CA LEU A 4 -4.03 4.19 8.62
C LEU A 4 -4.93 4.50 9.82
N HIS A 5 -4.50 5.41 10.70
CA HIS A 5 -5.27 5.81 11.87
C HIS A 5 -6.47 6.70 11.52
N LYS A 6 -6.42 7.40 10.37
CA LYS A 6 -7.50 8.23 9.86
C LYS A 6 -8.57 7.44 9.11
N LEU A 7 -8.34 6.15 8.86
CA LEU A 7 -9.29 5.29 8.19
C LEU A 7 -10.30 4.71 9.17
N GLU A 8 -11.54 4.58 8.69
CA GLU A 8 -12.60 3.80 9.33
C GLU A 8 -12.09 2.41 9.75
N PRO A 9 -12.46 1.91 10.94
CA PRO A 9 -11.94 0.65 11.48
C PRO A 9 -12.10 -0.54 10.53
N SER A 10 -13.23 -0.62 9.81
CA SER A 10 -13.52 -1.67 8.84
C SER A 10 -12.56 -1.64 7.64
N ILE A 11 -12.23 -0.45 7.15
CA ILE A 11 -11.29 -0.24 6.06
C ILE A 11 -9.87 -0.61 6.50
N ARG A 12 -9.48 -0.18 7.70
CA ARG A 12 -8.17 -0.53 8.29
C ARG A 12 -8.02 -2.05 8.42
N ALA A 13 -9.02 -2.74 8.96
CA ALA A 13 -9.02 -4.19 9.10
C ALA A 13 -8.89 -4.90 7.74
N ARG A 14 -9.62 -4.42 6.72
CA ARG A 14 -9.53 -4.95 5.35
C ARG A 14 -8.13 -4.79 4.75
N ILE A 15 -7.49 -3.64 4.96
CA ILE A 15 -6.14 -3.37 4.48
C ILE A 15 -5.12 -4.28 5.16
N LEU A 16 -5.15 -4.37 6.49
CA LEU A 16 -4.23 -5.23 7.24
C LEU A 16 -4.36 -6.70 6.80
N ARG A 17 -5.59 -7.21 6.70
CA ARG A 17 -5.84 -8.56 6.20
C ARG A 17 -5.28 -8.77 4.80
N ALA A 18 -5.43 -7.81 3.89
CA ALA A 18 -4.89 -7.92 2.54
C ALA A 18 -3.35 -7.91 2.52
N VAL A 19 -2.72 -7.15 3.41
CA VAL A 19 -1.26 -7.16 3.57
C VAL A 19 -0.77 -8.52 4.04
N GLU A 20 -1.38 -9.06 5.10
CA GLU A 20 -0.99 -10.36 5.68
C GLU A 20 -1.22 -11.54 4.74
N THR A 21 -2.39 -11.58 4.10
CA THR A 21 -2.80 -12.75 3.29
C THR A 21 -2.20 -12.76 1.89
N LYS A 22 -1.79 -11.60 1.36
CA LYS A 22 -1.30 -11.45 -0.01
C LYS A 22 0.08 -10.82 -0.05
N LEU A 23 0.19 -9.58 0.40
CA LEU A 23 1.41 -8.78 0.18
C LEU A 23 2.64 -9.40 0.86
N LEU A 24 2.50 -9.92 2.08
CA LEU A 24 3.61 -10.60 2.78
C LEU A 24 4.00 -11.94 2.15
N LYS A 25 3.11 -12.60 1.41
CA LYS A 25 3.41 -13.87 0.73
C LYS A 25 4.24 -13.66 -0.52
N ASP A 26 3.83 -12.69 -1.35
CA ASP A 26 4.56 -12.32 -2.56
C ASP A 26 4.34 -10.84 -2.90
N PRO A 27 5.22 -9.93 -2.45
CA PRO A 27 5.08 -8.51 -2.73
C PRO A 27 5.07 -8.18 -4.22
N PHE A 28 5.83 -8.93 -5.03
CA PHE A 28 6.02 -8.64 -6.46
C PHE A 28 4.83 -9.11 -7.30
N GLN A 29 4.20 -10.21 -6.92
CA GLN A 29 2.98 -10.70 -7.57
C GLN A 29 1.79 -9.76 -7.34
N TYR A 30 1.62 -9.28 -6.11
CA TYR A 30 0.43 -8.51 -5.74
C TYR A 30 0.57 -7.00 -5.91
N SER A 31 1.76 -6.50 -6.24
CA SER A 31 2.00 -5.08 -6.44
C SER A 31 2.53 -4.74 -7.82
N ARG A 32 2.51 -3.45 -8.16
CA ARG A 32 3.08 -2.93 -9.39
C ARG A 32 4.07 -1.83 -9.08
N LYS A 33 5.24 -1.89 -9.73
CA LYS A 33 6.22 -0.80 -9.69
C LYS A 33 5.66 0.41 -10.46
N LEU A 34 5.76 1.58 -9.88
CA LEU A 34 5.36 2.85 -10.49
C LEU A 34 6.49 3.32 -11.41
N ALA A 35 6.19 3.46 -12.70
CA ALA A 35 7.13 4.03 -13.67
C ALA A 35 7.32 5.54 -13.41
N GLY A 36 8.53 6.05 -13.66
CA GLY A 36 8.84 7.48 -13.58
C GLY A 36 8.87 8.07 -12.17
N LYS A 37 8.77 7.25 -11.11
CA LYS A 37 8.80 7.74 -9.73
C LYS A 37 10.23 7.74 -9.16
N SER A 38 10.77 8.93 -8.97
CA SER A 38 12.03 9.19 -8.27
C SER A 38 11.72 9.44 -6.79
N GLY A 39 12.00 8.46 -5.91
CA GLY A 39 11.79 8.58 -4.46
C GLY A 39 10.94 7.46 -3.84
N PRO A 40 10.70 7.51 -2.52
CA PRO A 40 10.08 6.42 -1.78
C PRO A 40 8.63 6.12 -2.18
N GLY A 41 8.23 4.88 -1.95
CA GLY A 41 6.93 4.35 -2.31
C GLY A 41 6.81 4.03 -3.79
N ARG A 42 7.80 3.29 -4.33
CA ARG A 42 7.88 2.92 -5.75
C ARG A 42 6.95 1.77 -6.10
N TRP A 43 6.51 0.99 -5.11
CA TRP A 43 5.55 -0.08 -5.33
C TRP A 43 4.15 0.35 -4.90
N ARG A 44 3.16 -0.08 -5.68
CA ARG A 44 1.74 0.16 -5.43
C ARG A 44 1.01 -1.15 -5.25
N PHE A 45 0.43 -1.34 -4.07
CA PHE A 45 -0.50 -2.41 -3.75
C PHE A 45 -1.94 -1.89 -3.74
N ARG A 46 -2.88 -2.65 -4.32
CA ARG A 46 -4.29 -2.25 -4.43
C ARG A 46 -5.15 -3.10 -3.49
N VAL A 47 -5.95 -2.43 -2.66
CA VAL A 47 -6.95 -3.07 -1.79
C VAL A 47 -8.30 -2.41 -2.02
N GLY A 48 -9.11 -2.99 -2.92
CA GLY A 48 -10.36 -2.38 -3.38
C GLY A 48 -10.09 -1.00 -3.98
N ASP A 49 -10.65 0.03 -3.36
CA ASP A 49 -10.46 1.44 -3.75
C ASP A 49 -9.25 2.11 -3.13
N TYR A 50 -8.55 1.46 -2.20
CA TYR A 50 -7.34 2.03 -1.58
C TYR A 50 -6.09 1.63 -2.36
N ARG A 51 -5.16 2.57 -2.46
CA ARG A 51 -3.81 2.37 -2.99
C ARG A 51 -2.80 2.57 -1.86
N ILE A 52 -1.96 1.56 -1.69
CA ILE A 52 -0.91 1.53 -0.68
C ILE A 52 0.43 1.67 -1.40
N ARG A 53 1.20 2.71 -1.05
CA ARG A 53 2.56 2.91 -1.57
C ARG A 53 3.57 2.39 -0.57
N PHE A 54 4.50 1.57 -1.02
CA PHE A 54 5.53 0.96 -0.19
C PHE A 54 6.83 0.76 -0.98
N ASP A 55 7.91 0.45 -0.26
CA ASP A 55 9.15 -0.10 -0.81
C ASP A 55 9.58 -1.34 -0.02
N MET A 56 10.59 -2.03 -0.53
CA MET A 56 11.21 -3.18 0.11
C MET A 56 12.67 -2.86 0.45
N GLU A 57 13.06 -3.13 1.68
CA GLU A 57 14.45 -3.13 2.13
C GLU A 57 14.80 -4.52 2.67
N GLY A 58 15.47 -5.32 1.85
CA GLY A 58 15.68 -6.74 2.12
C GLY A 58 14.34 -7.48 2.24
N ARG A 59 14.04 -7.97 3.45
CA ARG A 59 12.77 -8.67 3.77
C ARG A 59 11.73 -7.76 4.42
N MET A 60 12.03 -6.48 4.62
CA MET A 60 11.15 -5.53 5.28
C MET A 60 10.31 -4.77 4.25
N LEU A 61 9.01 -4.61 4.53
CA LEU A 61 8.12 -3.73 3.78
C LEU A 61 8.03 -2.38 4.47
N LEU A 62 8.40 -1.32 3.77
CA LEU A 62 8.31 0.07 4.22
C LEU A 62 7.10 0.74 3.59
N PHE A 63 6.06 0.96 4.38
CA PHE A 63 4.83 1.60 3.91
C PHE A 63 4.89 3.12 4.07
N TYR A 64 4.55 3.87 3.01
CA TYR A 64 4.63 5.34 3.00
C TYR A 64 3.28 6.05 2.97
N ARG A 65 2.31 5.53 2.20
CA ARG A 65 0.99 6.14 2.02
C ARG A 65 -0.11 5.12 1.86
N VAL A 66 -1.28 5.43 2.39
CA VAL A 66 -2.53 4.69 2.17
C VAL A 66 -3.61 5.70 1.79
N ARG A 67 -4.00 5.71 0.51
CA ARG A 67 -4.92 6.73 -0.02
C ARG A 67 -6.07 6.10 -0.79
N HIS A 68 -7.25 6.70 -0.69
CA HIS A 68 -8.40 6.29 -1.50
C HIS A 68 -8.15 6.67 -2.97
N ARG A 69 -8.76 5.94 -3.92
CA ARG A 69 -8.56 6.16 -5.37
C ARG A 69 -8.81 7.58 -5.83
N ARG A 70 -9.75 8.27 -5.17
CA ARG A 70 -10.16 9.64 -5.48
C ARG A 70 -9.09 10.65 -5.09
N GLU A 71 -8.44 10.43 -3.95
CA GLU A 71 -7.40 11.30 -3.41
C GLU A 71 -6.01 11.11 -4.04
N VAL A 72 -5.87 10.21 -5.02
CA VAL A 72 -4.59 9.95 -5.71
C VAL A 72 -4.47 10.78 -6.99
N TYR A 73 -5.58 11.34 -7.48
CA TYR A 73 -5.63 12.22 -8.65
C TYR A 73 -5.99 13.66 -8.29
N GLU A 74 -6.08 13.97 -7.00
CA GLU A 74 -6.07 15.34 -6.46
C GLU A 74 -4.66 15.73 -6.02
#